data_AF-A0A7D9J843-F1
#
_entry.id   AF-A0A7D9J843-F1
#
_cell.length_a   1.000
_cell.length_b   1.000
_cell.length_c   1.000
_cell.angle_alpha   90.00
_cell.angle_beta   90.00
_cell.angle_gamma   90.00
#
_symmetry.space_group_name_H-M   'P 1'
#
loop_
_entity.id
_entity.type
_entity.pdbx_description
1 polymer ?
#
loop_
_entity_poly.entity_id
_entity_poly.type
_entity_poly.pdbx_seq_one_letter_code
_entity_poly.pdbx_strand_id
1 'polypeptide(L)'
;MQKDSFDALFNSPDEVDIELKQSGEEIFVSNGGRHQIPEKYVLHGINGQTFHGSGLTTVNDVQKHVIKSQESYPLTLKFKKRSGEAKCISQHSLKLPVPEDFFGDYPELTPEEVDEYVNLAHSWVDGLLEAENCTQEFNFVCTKDGVDIYQGKVPGSKIHLIRGKSKIRATKEEMKAMMIAPSSDTFRRLFHMIDGNFSDGLMLHKFPEDYKHPNTPVYAIKWAIFDSPGPVSARDVCWLEYGDIRLDEHGNEFGFGVASSILRPECPELSNLWLIRAEMLCSGYVFRRSKDPEVLDVTYVIQADPKGWLPVWAINMFAWQQALNLARIRSTCEGIVKAMKKIDQQHNRKEAPVQGVLISHGQSYDVHITVEASGTLIFGFCSENHNLGFQLTGVPKSNPWAKYKRYECHVNPVYGKVSLEKGQYALHLDNTFSWLRSKHVYYWYKVF
;
A
#
# COMPACT_ATOMS: atom_id res chain seq x y z
N MET A 1 -39.40 16.86 23.83
CA MET A 1 -38.31 17.30 22.91
C MET A 1 -37.63 16.04 22.41
N GLN A 2 -37.81 15.68 21.13
CA GLN A 2 -37.20 14.46 20.57
C GLN A 2 -35.70 14.70 20.43
N LYS A 3 -34.84 13.83 20.99
CA LYS A 3 -33.39 13.97 20.85
C LYS A 3 -32.98 13.69 19.39
N ASP A 4 -32.10 14.53 18.83
CA ASP A 4 -31.59 14.37 17.47
C ASP A 4 -30.64 13.18 17.32
N SER A 5 -30.03 12.72 18.42
CA SER A 5 -29.18 11.54 18.47
C SER A 5 -29.42 10.69 19.73
N PHE A 6 -29.14 9.38 19.62
CA PHE A 6 -29.18 8.40 20.70
C PHE A 6 -27.89 7.57 20.71
N ASP A 7 -27.31 7.39 21.89
CA ASP A 7 -26.16 6.52 22.09
C ASP A 7 -26.62 5.34 22.97
N ALA A 8 -26.37 4.11 22.53
CA ALA A 8 -26.69 2.89 23.26
C ALA A 8 -25.41 2.14 23.59
N LEU A 9 -25.10 2.03 24.88
CA LEU A 9 -23.92 1.35 25.41
C LEU A 9 -24.30 -0.08 25.82
N PHE A 10 -23.51 -1.04 25.38
CA PHE A 10 -23.63 -2.45 25.69
C PHE A 10 -22.31 -2.96 26.24
N ASN A 11 -22.35 -3.84 27.23
CA ASN A 11 -21.15 -4.46 27.83
C ASN A 11 -20.95 -5.90 27.38
N SER A 12 -21.95 -6.53 26.76
CA SER A 12 -21.87 -7.88 26.22
C SER A 12 -22.83 -8.09 25.03
N PRO A 13 -22.59 -9.10 24.17
CA PRO A 13 -23.49 -9.44 23.07
C PRO A 13 -24.94 -9.70 23.49
N ASP A 14 -25.15 -10.32 24.66
CA ASP A 14 -26.48 -10.69 25.16
C ASP A 14 -27.30 -9.48 25.63
N GLU A 15 -26.65 -8.32 25.84
CA GLU A 15 -27.34 -7.06 26.15
C GLU A 15 -27.90 -6.36 24.91
N VAL A 16 -27.45 -6.74 23.71
CA VAL A 16 -27.90 -6.09 22.47
C VAL A 16 -29.28 -6.57 22.08
N ASP A 17 -30.27 -5.72 22.29
CA ASP A 17 -31.68 -6.01 22.04
C ASP A 17 -32.32 -5.08 20.98
N ILE A 18 -31.49 -4.56 20.08
CA ILE A 18 -31.90 -3.71 18.97
C ILE A 18 -31.98 -4.56 17.69
N GLU A 19 -33.05 -4.40 16.93
CA GLU A 19 -33.13 -4.93 15.57
C GLU A 19 -32.79 -3.85 14.54
N LEU A 20 -31.89 -4.21 13.62
CA LEU A 20 -31.44 -3.34 12.53
C LEU A 20 -31.96 -3.88 11.20
N LYS A 21 -32.40 -2.99 10.33
CA LYS A 21 -32.75 -3.26 8.93
C LYS A 21 -31.99 -2.33 8.00
N GLN A 22 -31.93 -2.70 6.73
CA GLN A 22 -31.21 -1.95 5.71
C GLN A 22 -32.16 -1.46 4.62
N SER A 23 -31.94 -0.24 4.15
CA SER A 23 -32.62 0.34 2.99
C SER A 23 -31.60 1.15 2.19
N GLY A 24 -31.16 0.62 1.04
CA GLY A 24 -30.02 1.18 0.32
C GLY A 24 -28.74 1.07 1.14
N GLU A 25 -28.04 2.19 1.32
CA GLU A 25 -26.81 2.29 2.12
C GLU A 25 -27.09 2.57 3.61
N GLU A 26 -28.35 2.85 3.98
CA GLU A 26 -28.70 3.20 5.37
C GLU A 26 -29.06 1.94 6.18
N ILE A 27 -28.49 1.84 7.38
CA ILE A 27 -28.87 0.87 8.40
C ILE A 27 -29.69 1.60 9.47
N PHE A 28 -30.92 1.17 9.68
CA PHE A 28 -31.85 1.83 10.58
C PHE A 28 -32.43 0.88 11.62
N VAL A 29 -32.85 1.46 12.74
CA VAL A 29 -33.52 0.75 13.83
C VAL A 29 -34.92 0.34 13.36
N SER A 30 -35.19 -0.96 13.36
CA SER A 30 -36.55 -1.49 13.18
C SER A 30 -37.22 -1.84 14.51
N ASN A 31 -36.43 -2.09 15.57
CA ASN A 31 -36.91 -2.23 16.94
C ASN A 31 -35.83 -1.71 17.89
N GLY A 32 -36.17 -0.72 18.72
CA GLY A 32 -35.22 -0.06 19.61
C GLY A 32 -34.92 -0.77 20.93
N GLY A 33 -35.57 -1.91 21.19
CA GLY A 33 -35.35 -2.70 22.40
C GLY A 33 -35.60 -1.93 23.70
N ARG A 34 -34.94 -2.37 24.78
CA ARG A 34 -34.94 -1.73 26.11
C ARG A 34 -34.31 -0.34 26.09
N HIS A 35 -33.49 -0.04 25.08
CA HIS A 35 -32.88 1.28 24.88
C HIS A 35 -33.87 2.31 24.31
N GLN A 36 -35.08 1.88 23.90
CA GLN A 36 -36.16 2.73 23.38
C GLN A 36 -35.72 3.65 22.24
N ILE A 37 -34.79 3.17 21.40
CA ILE A 37 -34.31 3.95 20.26
C ILE A 37 -35.44 4.04 19.23
N PRO A 38 -35.82 5.25 18.78
CA PRO A 38 -36.97 5.37 17.90
C PRO A 38 -36.72 4.65 16.56
N GLU A 39 -37.75 4.00 16.04
CA GLU A 39 -37.69 3.37 14.71
C GLU A 39 -37.28 4.39 13.64
N LYS A 40 -36.59 3.91 12.60
CA LYS A 40 -36.06 4.70 11.47
C LYS A 40 -34.90 5.65 11.83
N TYR A 41 -34.44 5.66 13.08
CA TYR A 41 -33.14 6.27 13.38
C TYR A 41 -32.04 5.47 12.69
N VAL A 42 -31.11 6.17 12.06
CA VAL A 42 -30.02 5.59 11.28
C VAL A 42 -28.83 5.37 12.19
N LEU A 43 -28.26 4.17 12.15
CA LEU A 43 -26.99 3.85 12.78
C LEU A 43 -25.91 4.72 12.13
N HIS A 44 -25.38 5.66 12.90
CA HIS A 44 -24.50 6.72 12.44
C HIS A 44 -23.07 6.58 12.98
N GLY A 45 -22.84 5.74 14.00
CA GLY A 45 -21.50 5.51 14.51
C GLY A 45 -21.38 4.35 15.49
N ILE A 46 -20.13 3.94 15.76
CA ILE A 46 -19.77 2.95 16.79
C ILE A 46 -18.66 3.54 17.67
N ASN A 47 -18.73 3.33 18.98
CA ASN A 47 -17.72 3.70 19.99
C ASN A 47 -17.22 5.14 19.87
N GLY A 48 -18.16 6.07 19.66
CA GLY A 48 -17.83 7.49 19.53
C GLY A 48 -17.56 7.96 18.11
N GLN A 49 -17.26 7.04 17.19
CA GLN A 49 -16.81 7.32 15.82
C GLN A 49 -17.98 7.27 14.84
N THR A 50 -18.14 8.34 14.07
CA THR A 50 -19.09 8.45 12.96
C THR A 50 -18.74 7.49 11.82
N PHE A 51 -19.72 6.78 11.27
CA PHE A 51 -19.59 6.18 9.96
C PHE A 51 -19.51 7.30 8.94
N HIS A 52 -18.30 7.52 8.48
CA HIS A 52 -18.06 8.29 7.30
C HIS A 52 -18.02 7.27 6.14
N GLY A 53 -19.15 7.09 5.47
CA GLY A 53 -19.27 6.35 4.21
C GLY A 53 -19.84 4.97 4.47
N SER A 54 -20.15 4.24 3.39
CA SER A 54 -20.79 2.92 3.37
C SER A 54 -19.93 1.80 3.97
N GLY A 55 -19.30 2.05 5.12
CA GLY A 55 -18.53 1.08 5.86
C GLY A 55 -19.38 -0.17 5.99
N LEU A 56 -20.54 -0.12 6.63
CA LEU A 56 -21.39 -1.31 6.73
C LEU A 56 -22.07 -1.59 5.39
N THR A 57 -21.46 -2.45 4.58
CA THR A 57 -22.06 -2.87 3.31
C THR A 57 -23.40 -3.54 3.57
N THR A 58 -23.54 -4.20 4.73
CA THR A 58 -24.80 -4.80 5.15
C THR A 58 -25.06 -4.77 6.66
N VAL A 59 -26.34 -4.88 7.04
CA VAL A 59 -26.75 -5.23 8.43
C VAL A 59 -26.09 -6.52 8.91
N ASN A 60 -25.86 -7.49 8.01
CA ASN A 60 -25.20 -8.74 8.37
C ASN A 60 -23.77 -8.51 8.84
N ASP A 61 -23.05 -7.55 8.25
CA ASP A 61 -21.72 -7.20 8.70
C ASP A 61 -21.77 -6.59 10.11
N VAL A 62 -22.68 -5.64 10.37
CA VAL A 62 -22.90 -5.11 11.74
C VAL A 62 -23.12 -6.25 12.73
N GLN A 63 -24.05 -7.14 12.38
CA GLN A 63 -24.46 -8.22 13.26
C GLN A 63 -23.31 -9.18 13.55
N LYS A 64 -22.62 -9.65 12.50
CA LYS A 64 -21.56 -10.65 12.62
C LYS A 64 -20.29 -10.09 13.23
N HIS A 65 -19.87 -8.92 12.78
CA HIS A 65 -18.53 -8.39 13.01
C HIS A 65 -18.46 -7.38 14.16
N VAL A 66 -19.60 -6.86 14.59
CA VAL A 66 -19.70 -5.89 15.68
C VAL A 66 -20.51 -6.46 16.84
N ILE A 67 -21.80 -6.71 16.62
CA ILE A 67 -22.74 -7.09 17.69
C ILE A 67 -22.40 -8.47 18.27
N LYS A 68 -22.16 -9.48 17.45
CA LYS A 68 -21.89 -10.85 17.93
C LYS A 68 -20.45 -11.05 18.42
N SER A 69 -19.56 -10.10 18.17
CA SER A 69 -18.14 -10.22 18.53
C SER A 69 -17.92 -9.80 19.98
N GLN A 70 -17.64 -10.74 20.89
CA GLN A 70 -17.32 -10.43 22.29
C GLN A 70 -16.18 -9.39 22.42
N GLU A 71 -15.21 -9.42 21.51
CA GLU A 71 -14.08 -8.49 21.47
C GLU A 71 -14.46 -7.03 21.14
N SER A 72 -15.69 -6.76 20.68
CA SER A 72 -16.15 -5.40 20.36
C SER A 72 -16.68 -4.64 21.57
N TYR A 73 -16.77 -5.27 22.74
CA TYR A 73 -17.36 -4.71 23.95
C TYR A 73 -16.30 -4.10 24.87
N PRO A 74 -16.58 -2.97 25.55
CA PRO A 74 -17.85 -2.23 25.56
C PRO A 74 -18.16 -1.56 24.21
N LEU A 75 -19.42 -1.68 23.78
CA LEU A 75 -19.92 -1.27 22.47
C LEU A 75 -20.93 -0.14 22.62
N THR A 76 -20.65 1.04 22.08
CA THR A 76 -21.58 2.15 21.97
C THR A 76 -22.06 2.29 20.54
N LEU A 77 -23.33 2.02 20.26
CA LEU A 77 -23.96 2.31 18.96
C LEU A 77 -24.57 3.72 19.00
N LYS A 78 -24.21 4.57 18.04
CA LYS A 78 -24.76 5.91 17.89
C LYS A 78 -25.79 5.97 16.76
N PHE A 79 -26.94 6.54 17.05
CA PHE A 79 -28.07 6.65 16.13
C PHE A 79 -28.48 8.10 15.97
N LYS A 80 -28.95 8.49 14.78
CA LYS A 80 -29.47 9.84 14.51
C LYS A 80 -30.81 9.78 13.81
N LYS A 81 -31.65 10.79 14.05
CA LYS A 81 -32.89 10.96 13.31
C LYS A 81 -32.55 11.16 11.83
N ARG A 82 -33.26 10.45 10.95
CA ARG A 82 -33.14 10.65 9.50
C ARG A 82 -33.51 12.10 9.17
N SER A 83 -32.52 12.94 8.85
CA SER A 83 -32.79 14.30 8.41
C SER A 83 -33.24 14.26 6.95
N GLY A 84 -34.37 14.93 6.64
CA GLY A 84 -34.82 15.10 5.24
C GLY A 84 -33.86 15.89 4.36
N GLU A 85 -32.80 16.45 4.95
CA GLU A 85 -31.77 17.26 4.32
C GLU A 85 -30.37 16.61 4.33
N ALA A 86 -30.26 15.32 4.66
CA ALA A 86 -29.17 14.54 4.09
C ALA A 86 -29.49 14.35 2.60
N LYS A 87 -29.35 15.43 1.80
CA LYS A 87 -28.94 15.26 0.41
C LYS A 87 -27.80 14.26 0.52
N CYS A 88 -27.95 13.08 -0.10
CA CYS A 88 -26.80 12.31 -0.51
C CYS A 88 -25.86 13.35 -1.10
N ILE A 89 -24.83 13.75 -0.35
CA ILE A 89 -23.72 14.47 -0.90
C ILE A 89 -23.21 13.43 -1.87
N SER A 90 -23.56 13.66 -3.14
CA SER A 90 -23.20 12.80 -4.24
C SER A 90 -21.74 12.46 -4.04
N GLN A 91 -21.48 11.18 -3.83
CA GLN A 91 -20.16 10.59 -3.69
C GLN A 91 -19.25 11.29 -4.70
N HIS A 92 -18.35 12.16 -4.24
CA HIS A 92 -17.10 12.29 -4.95
C HIS A 92 -16.34 11.04 -4.57
N SER A 93 -16.69 9.93 -5.23
CA SER A 93 -15.91 8.71 -5.20
C SER A 93 -14.52 9.14 -5.64
N LEU A 94 -13.56 9.07 -4.73
CA LEU A 94 -12.18 9.36 -5.04
C LEU A 94 -11.79 8.50 -6.24
N LYS A 95 -11.49 9.14 -7.37
CA LYS A 95 -11.11 8.43 -8.58
C LYS A 95 -9.63 8.10 -8.47
N LEU A 96 -9.33 6.80 -8.42
CA LEU A 96 -7.97 6.30 -8.40
C LEU A 96 -7.54 5.82 -9.80
N PRO A 97 -6.25 5.97 -10.16
CA PRO A 97 -5.25 6.74 -9.42
C PRO A 97 -5.56 8.24 -9.43
N VAL A 98 -5.19 8.94 -8.38
CA VAL A 98 -5.27 10.40 -8.28
C VAL A 98 -4.26 11.03 -9.24
N PRO A 99 -4.54 12.22 -9.80
CA PRO A 99 -3.55 12.90 -10.64
C PRO A 99 -2.35 13.37 -9.79
N GLU A 100 -1.20 13.63 -10.43
CA GLU A 100 0.01 14.08 -9.71
C GLU A 100 -0.19 15.42 -8.99
N ASP A 101 -1.08 16.28 -9.50
CA ASP A 101 -1.45 17.58 -8.94
C ASP A 101 -2.62 17.50 -7.94
N PHE A 102 -2.90 16.32 -7.38
CA PHE A 102 -4.06 16.10 -6.50
C PHE A 102 -4.09 17.04 -5.27
N PHE A 103 -2.92 17.37 -4.71
CA PHE A 103 -2.79 18.33 -3.61
C PHE A 103 -2.55 19.78 -4.09
N GLY A 104 -2.59 20.02 -5.41
CA GLY A 104 -2.19 21.26 -6.04
C GLY A 104 -0.67 21.46 -6.05
N ASP A 105 -0.25 22.65 -6.48
CA ASP A 105 1.15 23.04 -6.42
C ASP A 105 1.55 23.37 -4.98
N TYR A 106 2.66 22.80 -4.51
CA TYR A 106 3.27 23.10 -3.23
C TYR A 106 4.74 23.50 -3.41
N PRO A 107 5.26 24.44 -2.60
CA PRO A 107 6.61 24.94 -2.76
C PRO A 107 7.66 23.86 -2.48
N GLU A 108 8.82 23.98 -3.12
CA GLU A 108 10.01 23.21 -2.73
C GLU A 108 10.35 23.48 -1.27
N LEU A 109 10.85 22.44 -0.57
CA LEU A 109 11.30 22.56 0.81
C LEU A 109 12.48 23.52 0.90
N THR A 110 12.47 24.40 1.90
CA THR A 110 13.65 25.24 2.15
C THR A 110 14.82 24.38 2.67
N PRO A 111 16.08 24.85 2.53
CA PRO A 111 17.23 24.16 3.11
C PRO A 111 17.08 23.88 4.61
N GLU A 112 16.47 24.81 5.36
CA GLU A 112 16.19 24.66 6.78
C GLU A 112 15.16 23.56 7.05
N GLU A 113 14.07 23.49 6.28
CA GLU A 113 13.09 22.39 6.39
C GLU A 113 13.75 21.04 6.07
N VAL A 114 14.62 21.00 5.05
CA VAL A 114 15.37 19.78 4.71
C VAL A 114 16.24 19.33 5.89
N ASP A 115 17.02 20.24 6.49
CA ASP A 115 17.86 19.92 7.64
C ASP A 115 17.02 19.44 8.85
N GLU A 116 15.88 20.09 9.11
CA GLU A 116 14.94 19.67 10.15
C GLU A 116 14.42 18.26 9.91
N TYR A 117 13.99 17.95 8.68
CA TYR A 117 13.48 16.62 8.33
C TYR A 117 14.56 15.55 8.33
N VAL A 118 15.78 15.86 7.90
CA VAL A 118 16.92 14.93 7.98
C VAL A 118 17.19 14.56 9.43
N ASN A 119 17.30 15.57 10.32
CA ASN A 119 17.54 15.35 11.75
C ASN A 119 16.40 14.56 12.41
N LEU A 120 15.15 14.92 12.07
CA LEU A 120 13.97 14.22 12.56
C LEU A 120 13.99 12.74 12.13
N ALA A 121 14.26 12.45 10.85
CA ALA A 121 14.27 11.08 10.36
C ALA A 121 15.41 10.24 10.95
N HIS A 122 16.57 10.84 11.22
CA HIS A 122 17.68 10.17 11.90
C HIS A 122 17.30 9.74 13.32
N SER A 123 16.49 10.52 14.03
CA SER A 123 16.05 10.20 15.39
C SER A 123 15.22 8.91 15.51
N TRP A 124 14.69 8.40 14.39
CA TRP A 124 13.85 7.19 14.36
C TRP A 124 14.63 5.90 14.16
N VAL A 125 15.89 5.98 13.73
CA VAL A 125 16.67 4.79 13.37
C VAL A 125 16.86 3.87 14.57
N ASP A 126 17.25 4.41 15.71
CA ASP A 126 17.47 3.62 16.92
C ASP A 126 16.19 2.94 17.39
N GLY A 127 15.05 3.66 17.37
CA GLY A 127 13.75 3.08 17.71
C GLY A 127 13.32 1.93 16.77
N LEU A 128 13.66 2.02 15.48
CA LEU A 128 13.43 0.91 14.54
C LEU A 128 14.32 -0.31 14.87
N LEU A 129 15.59 -0.08 15.17
CA LEU A 129 16.57 -1.14 15.50
C LEU A 129 16.24 -1.83 16.84
N GLU A 130 15.73 -1.08 17.82
CA GLU A 130 15.21 -1.62 19.07
C GLU A 130 14.00 -2.51 18.81
N ALA A 131 13.02 -2.04 18.03
CA ALA A 131 11.82 -2.80 17.69
C ALA A 131 12.10 -4.06 16.86
N GLU A 132 13.15 -4.06 16.02
CA GLU A 132 13.63 -5.23 15.29
C GLU A 132 13.92 -6.42 16.23
N ASN A 133 14.49 -6.13 17.40
CA ASN A 133 15.04 -7.12 18.33
C ASN A 133 14.24 -7.25 19.63
N CYS A 134 13.26 -6.38 19.89
CA CYS A 134 12.43 -6.41 21.08
C CYS A 134 11.66 -7.73 21.23
N THR A 135 11.79 -8.39 22.38
CA THR A 135 11.10 -9.65 22.70
C THR A 135 9.97 -9.48 23.70
N GLN A 136 9.93 -8.35 24.42
CA GLN A 136 8.95 -8.11 25.48
C GLN A 136 7.59 -7.66 24.94
N GLU A 137 7.59 -6.83 23.90
CA GLU A 137 6.35 -6.24 23.34
C GLU A 137 5.78 -7.05 22.19
N PHE A 138 6.61 -7.87 21.51
CA PHE A 138 6.25 -8.63 20.33
C PHE A 138 6.09 -10.12 20.65
N ASN A 139 4.85 -10.60 20.63
CA ASN A 139 4.53 -12.01 20.83
C ASN A 139 4.50 -12.74 19.50
N PHE A 140 5.12 -13.92 19.43
CA PHE A 140 5.05 -14.77 18.24
C PHE A 140 3.61 -15.25 18.02
N VAL A 141 3.12 -15.11 16.80
CA VAL A 141 1.78 -15.56 16.39
C VAL A 141 1.87 -16.84 15.59
N CYS A 142 2.58 -16.82 14.46
CA CYS A 142 2.77 -17.99 13.60
C CYS A 142 3.87 -17.76 12.55
N THR A 143 4.22 -18.82 11.83
CA THR A 143 4.95 -18.74 10.56
C THR A 143 3.98 -18.99 9.41
N LYS A 144 3.92 -18.08 8.45
CA LYS A 144 3.09 -18.21 7.25
C LYS A 144 3.83 -17.69 6.03
N ASP A 145 3.77 -18.45 4.93
CA ASP A 145 4.45 -18.12 3.68
C ASP A 145 5.93 -17.75 3.91
N GLY A 146 6.62 -18.51 4.77
CA GLY A 146 8.02 -18.26 5.13
C GLY A 146 8.28 -16.92 5.85
N VAL A 147 7.27 -16.33 6.48
CA VAL A 147 7.39 -15.14 7.32
C VAL A 147 7.01 -15.53 8.75
N ASP A 148 7.89 -15.25 9.71
CA ASP A 148 7.57 -15.33 11.13
C ASP A 148 6.88 -14.03 11.54
N ILE A 149 5.66 -14.16 12.04
CA ILE A 149 4.76 -13.04 12.36
C ILE A 149 4.68 -12.87 13.87
N TYR A 150 4.92 -11.65 14.32
CA TYR A 150 4.79 -11.23 15.70
C TYR A 150 3.80 -10.07 15.80
N GLN A 151 3.07 -10.01 16.91
CA GLN A 151 2.12 -8.94 17.21
C GLN A 151 2.25 -8.48 18.66
N GLY A 152 1.94 -7.21 18.86
CA GLY A 152 2.03 -6.55 20.14
C GLY A 152 1.15 -5.31 20.20
N LYS A 153 1.20 -4.66 21.35
CA LYS A 153 0.54 -3.37 21.57
C LYS A 153 1.34 -2.60 22.61
N VAL A 154 1.54 -1.31 22.38
CA VAL A 154 2.18 -0.45 23.38
C VAL A 154 1.23 -0.31 24.58
N PRO A 155 1.65 -0.67 25.81
CA PRO A 155 0.80 -0.58 27.00
C PRO A 155 0.21 0.83 27.18
N GLY A 156 -1.10 0.90 27.45
CA GLY A 156 -1.81 2.17 27.64
C GLY A 156 -2.04 3.01 26.37
N SER A 157 -1.60 2.54 25.20
CA SER A 157 -1.74 3.25 23.92
C SER A 157 -2.71 2.55 22.96
N LYS A 158 -3.05 3.22 21.85
CA LYS A 158 -3.75 2.65 20.69
C LYS A 158 -2.79 2.14 19.59
N ILE A 159 -1.49 2.27 19.81
CA ILE A 159 -0.46 1.83 18.87
C ILE A 159 -0.38 0.29 18.85
N HIS A 160 -0.66 -0.27 17.69
CA HIS A 160 -0.48 -1.67 17.38
C HIS A 160 0.94 -1.93 16.86
N LEU A 161 1.53 -3.02 17.34
CA LEU A 161 2.88 -3.43 16.96
C LEU A 161 2.79 -4.70 16.10
N ILE A 162 3.44 -4.68 14.94
CA ILE A 162 3.50 -5.81 14.02
C ILE A 162 4.94 -5.98 13.61
N ARG A 163 5.43 -7.23 13.60
CA ARG A 163 6.76 -7.53 13.06
C ARG A 163 6.72 -8.79 12.23
N GLY A 164 7.23 -8.69 11.01
CA GLY A 164 7.53 -9.84 10.15
C GLY A 164 9.03 -10.09 10.12
N LYS A 165 9.46 -11.36 10.11
CA LYS A 165 10.85 -11.74 9.81
C LYS A 165 10.88 -12.78 8.70
N SER A 166 11.76 -12.61 7.72
CA SER A 166 11.92 -13.55 6.61
C SER A 166 13.33 -13.55 6.05
N LYS A 167 13.64 -14.59 5.26
CA LYS A 167 14.88 -14.69 4.47
C LYS A 167 14.55 -14.42 3.01
N ILE A 168 15.27 -13.49 2.39
CA ILE A 168 14.99 -13.02 1.04
C ILE A 168 16.25 -13.07 0.19
N ARG A 169 16.19 -13.75 -0.96
CA ARG A 169 17.28 -13.79 -1.92
C ARG A 169 17.30 -12.51 -2.76
N ALA A 170 18.17 -11.58 -2.39
CA ALA A 170 18.36 -10.28 -3.04
C ALA A 170 19.71 -9.69 -2.60
N THR A 171 20.26 -8.75 -3.37
CA THR A 171 21.36 -7.91 -2.90
C THR A 171 20.86 -6.76 -2.02
N LYS A 172 21.75 -6.15 -1.23
CA LYS A 172 21.41 -4.98 -0.41
C LYS A 172 20.97 -3.79 -1.29
N GLU A 173 21.57 -3.66 -2.47
CA GLU A 173 21.22 -2.64 -3.45
C GLU A 173 19.82 -2.86 -4.01
N GLU A 174 19.50 -4.10 -4.39
CA GLU A 174 18.15 -4.47 -4.86
C GLU A 174 17.09 -4.21 -3.79
N MET A 175 17.39 -4.59 -2.54
CA MET A 175 16.49 -4.34 -1.40
C MET A 175 16.32 -2.84 -1.15
N LYS A 176 17.41 -2.06 -1.13
CA LYS A 176 17.36 -0.59 -1.01
C LYS A 176 16.50 0.04 -2.11
N ALA A 177 16.67 -0.38 -3.37
CA ALA A 177 15.88 0.12 -4.50
C ALA A 177 14.38 -0.17 -4.34
N MET A 178 14.02 -1.33 -3.79
CA MET A 178 12.63 -1.71 -3.58
C MET A 178 11.93 -0.87 -2.51
N MET A 179 12.64 -0.46 -1.45
CA MET A 179 12.03 0.23 -0.32
C MET A 179 11.82 1.73 -0.54
N ILE A 180 12.70 2.37 -1.31
CA ILE A 180 12.75 3.84 -1.42
C ILE A 180 11.80 4.39 -2.48
N ALA A 181 11.69 3.75 -3.64
CA ALA A 181 10.78 4.17 -4.71
C ALA A 181 10.75 5.70 -5.00
N PRO A 182 11.78 6.26 -5.67
CA PRO A 182 12.06 7.72 -5.69
C PRO A 182 11.23 8.54 -6.69
N SER A 183 10.03 8.07 -7.05
CA SER A 183 9.03 8.79 -7.87
C SER A 183 7.63 8.24 -7.60
N SER A 184 6.58 9.02 -7.83
CA SER A 184 5.18 8.55 -7.71
C SER A 184 4.91 7.29 -8.55
N ASP A 185 5.42 7.24 -9.79
CA ASP A 185 5.30 6.05 -10.66
C ASP A 185 5.97 4.81 -10.06
N THR A 186 7.24 4.94 -9.64
CA THR A 186 7.97 3.82 -9.03
C THR A 186 7.32 3.41 -7.71
N PHE A 187 6.84 4.37 -6.94
CA PHE A 187 6.15 4.16 -5.67
C PHE A 187 4.87 3.36 -5.85
N ARG A 188 3.95 3.81 -6.71
CA ARG A 188 2.71 3.09 -7.05
C ARG A 188 3.00 1.69 -7.56
N ARG A 189 3.91 1.57 -8.53
CA ARG A 189 4.25 0.28 -9.15
C ARG A 189 4.76 -0.72 -8.12
N LEU A 190 5.68 -0.31 -7.25
CA LEU A 190 6.26 -1.20 -6.24
C LEU A 190 5.25 -1.51 -5.13
N PHE A 191 4.53 -0.52 -4.61
CA PHE A 191 3.57 -0.73 -3.51
C PHE A 191 2.40 -1.62 -3.92
N HIS A 192 1.91 -1.54 -5.17
CA HIS A 192 0.92 -2.51 -5.67
C HIS A 192 1.45 -3.96 -5.73
N MET A 193 2.77 -4.16 -5.84
CA MET A 193 3.36 -5.51 -5.80
C MET A 193 3.55 -6.00 -4.36
N ILE A 194 3.87 -5.11 -3.43
CA ILE A 194 4.35 -5.50 -2.10
C ILE A 194 3.36 -5.28 -0.96
N ASP A 195 2.34 -4.45 -1.13
CA ASP A 195 1.30 -4.20 -0.12
C ASP A 195 -0.08 -4.55 -0.67
N GLY A 196 -0.74 -5.52 -0.03
CA GLY A 196 -2.04 -6.01 -0.47
C GLY A 196 -3.22 -5.07 -0.20
N ASN A 197 -3.01 -4.03 0.60
CA ASN A 197 -4.01 -3.01 0.93
C ASN A 197 -3.74 -1.67 0.23
N PHE A 198 -2.55 -1.46 -0.34
CA PHE A 198 -2.24 -0.23 -1.04
C PHE A 198 -3.19 -0.01 -2.24
N SER A 199 -3.85 1.15 -2.25
CA SER A 199 -4.77 1.57 -3.30
C SER A 199 -4.14 2.57 -4.25
N ASP A 200 -3.47 3.57 -3.71
CA ASP A 200 -2.78 4.61 -4.47
C ASP A 200 -1.86 5.44 -3.58
N GLY A 201 -0.96 6.22 -4.17
CA GLY A 201 -0.11 7.15 -3.43
C GLY A 201 0.71 8.08 -4.32
N LEU A 202 1.22 9.14 -3.69
CA LEU A 202 2.05 10.17 -4.30
C LEU A 202 3.33 10.35 -3.50
N MET A 203 4.42 10.63 -4.22
CA MET A 203 5.63 11.15 -3.61
C MET A 203 5.58 12.67 -3.66
N LEU A 204 5.41 13.29 -2.50
CA LEU A 204 5.24 14.74 -2.39
C LEU A 204 6.59 15.44 -2.53
N HIS A 205 7.58 15.02 -1.74
CA HIS A 205 8.93 15.56 -1.76
C HIS A 205 9.97 14.44 -1.82
N LYS A 206 11.14 14.73 -2.37
CA LYS A 206 12.30 13.83 -2.36
C LYS A 206 13.57 14.65 -2.21
N PHE A 207 14.45 14.24 -1.30
CA PHE A 207 15.75 14.86 -1.12
C PHE A 207 16.83 13.81 -0.75
N PRO A 208 18.09 14.00 -1.20
CA PRO A 208 18.52 15.06 -2.12
C PRO A 208 17.96 14.83 -3.54
N GLU A 209 17.81 15.92 -4.31
CA GLU A 209 17.25 15.85 -5.67
C GLU A 209 18.07 14.93 -6.59
N ASP A 210 19.39 14.96 -6.43
CA ASP A 210 20.38 14.24 -7.23
C ASP A 210 20.65 12.81 -6.73
N TYR A 211 19.73 12.23 -5.94
CA TYR A 211 19.84 10.88 -5.39
C TYR A 211 20.46 9.86 -6.38
N LYS A 212 21.57 9.23 -5.96
CA LYS A 212 22.26 8.17 -6.70
C LYS A 212 22.22 6.87 -5.91
N HIS A 213 21.36 5.96 -6.36
CA HIS A 213 21.38 4.60 -5.87
C HIS A 213 22.71 3.90 -6.22
N PRO A 214 23.29 3.08 -5.32
CA PRO A 214 22.89 2.82 -3.93
C PRO A 214 23.59 3.74 -2.91
N ASN A 215 24.49 4.63 -3.35
CA ASN A 215 25.50 5.26 -2.51
C ASN A 215 25.03 6.49 -1.73
N THR A 216 23.90 7.08 -2.11
CA THR A 216 23.35 8.24 -1.41
C THR A 216 22.23 7.79 -0.45
N PRO A 217 22.13 8.36 0.77
CA PRO A 217 20.90 8.27 1.56
C PRO A 217 19.76 8.96 0.80
N VAL A 218 18.52 8.62 1.16
CA VAL A 218 17.35 9.25 0.55
C VAL A 218 16.28 9.48 1.57
N TYR A 219 15.61 10.59 1.38
CA TYR A 219 14.49 11.05 2.15
C TYR A 219 13.35 11.34 1.20
N ALA A 220 12.15 10.96 1.59
CA ALA A 220 10.97 11.29 0.82
C ALA A 220 9.80 11.58 1.75
N ILE A 221 8.98 12.56 1.36
CA ILE A 221 7.67 12.75 1.96
C ILE A 221 6.68 12.11 1.02
N LYS A 222 5.88 11.19 1.53
CA LYS A 222 4.91 10.41 0.76
C LYS A 222 3.54 10.49 1.40
N TRP A 223 2.55 10.31 0.55
CA TRP A 223 1.17 10.10 0.95
C TRP A 223 0.61 8.88 0.24
N ALA A 224 -0.16 8.05 0.94
CA ALA A 224 -0.82 6.90 0.34
C ALA A 224 -2.14 6.55 1.00
N ILE A 225 -2.97 5.86 0.25
CA ILE A 225 -4.24 5.28 0.67
C ILE A 225 -4.09 3.77 0.79
N PHE A 226 -4.53 3.26 1.93
CA PHE A 226 -4.63 1.84 2.20
C PHE A 226 -6.11 1.48 2.37
N ASP A 227 -6.59 0.61 1.49
CA ASP A 227 -7.94 0.08 1.54
C ASP A 227 -8.13 -0.79 2.77
N SER A 228 -9.38 -0.98 3.12
CA SER A 228 -9.79 -1.74 4.27
C SER A 228 -10.92 -2.69 3.89
N PRO A 229 -10.86 -3.99 4.26
CA PRO A 229 -12.00 -4.87 4.06
C PRO A 229 -13.23 -4.25 4.75
N GLY A 230 -14.36 -4.22 4.02
CA GLY A 230 -15.62 -3.72 4.57
C GLY A 230 -15.90 -4.36 5.94
N PRO A 231 -16.37 -3.62 6.95
CA PRO A 231 -17.06 -2.36 6.83
C PRO A 231 -16.31 -1.10 7.30
N VAL A 232 -15.04 -0.95 6.91
CA VAL A 232 -14.18 0.07 7.48
C VAL A 232 -13.68 1.06 6.43
N SER A 233 -13.75 2.36 6.74
CA SER A 233 -13.21 3.41 5.87
C SER A 233 -11.73 3.19 5.60
N ALA A 234 -11.31 3.48 4.37
CA ALA A 234 -9.90 3.47 3.99
C ALA A 234 -9.10 4.49 4.84
N ARG A 235 -7.81 4.20 5.02
CA ARG A 235 -6.89 5.10 5.73
C ARG A 235 -6.01 5.77 4.73
N ASP A 236 -5.69 7.02 4.99
CA ASP A 236 -4.53 7.65 4.38
C ASP A 236 -3.42 7.86 5.41
N VAL A 237 -2.18 7.91 4.94
CA VAL A 237 -1.01 8.19 5.76
C VAL A 237 -0.15 9.19 5.01
N CYS A 238 0.31 10.24 5.69
CA CYS A 238 1.36 11.14 5.20
C CYS A 238 2.59 10.93 6.09
N TRP A 239 3.74 10.60 5.51
CA TRP A 239 4.95 10.28 6.26
C TRP A 239 6.20 10.82 5.60
N LEU A 240 7.22 11.01 6.43
CA LEU A 240 8.61 11.15 5.99
C LEU A 240 9.26 9.78 6.13
N GLU A 241 10.01 9.38 5.12
CA GLU A 241 10.85 8.19 5.13
C GLU A 241 12.33 8.54 4.95
N TYR A 242 13.18 7.69 5.50
CA TYR A 242 14.63 7.74 5.37
C TYR A 242 15.17 6.34 5.11
N GLY A 243 15.90 6.17 4.01
CA GLY A 243 16.51 4.90 3.62
C GLY A 243 18.03 4.99 3.42
N ASP A 244 18.77 4.05 3.99
CA ASP A 244 20.22 4.00 3.88
C ASP A 244 20.84 2.62 4.15
N ILE A 245 22.16 2.52 3.94
CA ILE A 245 23.01 1.40 4.36
C ILE A 245 24.11 1.95 5.27
N ARG A 246 24.20 1.43 6.49
CA ARG A 246 25.15 1.86 7.54
C ARG A 246 25.92 0.67 8.11
N LEU A 247 26.96 0.97 8.90
CA LEU A 247 27.67 -0.02 9.72
C LEU A 247 27.14 0.06 11.15
N ASP A 248 26.98 -1.10 11.80
CA ASP A 248 26.73 -1.17 13.24
C ASP A 248 28.01 -0.91 14.05
N GLU A 249 27.88 -0.88 15.38
CA GLU A 249 29.01 -0.67 16.31
C GLU A 249 30.11 -1.74 16.20
N HIS A 250 29.81 -2.90 15.63
CA HIS A 250 30.73 -4.01 15.43
C HIS A 250 31.32 -4.02 14.01
N GLY A 251 31.00 -3.03 13.17
CA GLY A 251 31.45 -2.93 11.79
C GLY A 251 30.67 -3.82 10.81
N ASN A 252 29.56 -4.42 11.22
CA ASN A 252 28.71 -5.18 10.30
C ASN A 252 27.78 -4.24 9.54
N GLU A 253 27.67 -4.47 8.25
CA GLU A 253 26.80 -3.69 7.39
C GLU A 253 25.33 -4.10 7.53
N PHE A 254 24.46 -3.10 7.54
CA PHE A 254 23.04 -3.27 7.40
C PHE A 254 22.39 -2.16 6.62
N GLY A 255 21.27 -2.48 5.97
CA GLY A 255 20.41 -1.46 5.39
C GLY A 255 19.07 -1.38 6.09
N PHE A 256 18.43 -0.22 5.91
CA PHE A 256 17.12 0.05 6.47
C PHE A 256 16.35 1.06 5.63
N GLY A 257 15.04 1.09 5.83
CA GLY A 257 14.17 2.20 5.48
C GLY A 257 13.23 2.43 6.63
N VAL A 258 13.27 3.60 7.26
CA VAL A 258 12.43 3.98 8.40
C VAL A 258 11.47 5.09 8.01
N ALA A 259 10.26 5.06 8.53
CA ALA A 259 9.23 6.05 8.26
C ALA A 259 8.39 6.33 9.51
N SER A 260 8.00 7.59 9.66
CA SER A 260 7.02 8.04 10.64
C SER A 260 6.14 9.13 10.05
N SER A 261 4.90 9.19 10.53
CA SER A 261 3.94 10.19 10.12
C SER A 261 4.42 11.60 10.47
N ILE A 262 4.19 12.53 9.54
CA ILE A 262 4.43 13.95 9.74
C ILE A 262 3.21 14.76 9.31
N LEU A 263 3.11 15.99 9.81
CA LEU A 263 2.11 16.95 9.36
C LEU A 263 2.70 17.82 8.26
N ARG A 264 1.93 18.05 7.20
CA ARG A 264 2.28 18.95 6.10
C ARG A 264 1.09 19.82 5.73
N PRO A 265 1.24 21.15 5.62
CA PRO A 265 0.17 22.05 5.19
C PRO A 265 -0.44 21.67 3.83
N GLU A 266 0.38 21.19 2.90
CA GLU A 266 -0.02 20.76 1.56
C GLU A 266 -0.76 19.42 1.55
N CYS A 267 -0.66 18.62 2.63
CA CYS A 267 -1.33 17.32 2.75
C CYS A 267 -2.24 17.28 4.00
N PRO A 268 -3.32 18.08 4.01
CA PRO A 268 -4.27 18.11 5.13
C PRO A 268 -5.03 16.79 5.25
N GLU A 269 -5.75 16.60 6.36
CA GLU A 269 -6.65 15.45 6.52
C GLU A 269 -7.78 15.50 5.48
N LEU A 270 -8.00 14.37 4.80
CA LEU A 270 -8.96 14.25 3.70
C LEU A 270 -10.30 13.65 4.16
N SER A 271 -10.80 14.12 5.31
CA SER A 271 -12.06 13.64 5.88
C SER A 271 -13.27 13.92 4.98
N ASN A 272 -13.19 14.97 4.16
CA ASN A 272 -14.17 15.29 3.10
C ASN A 272 -14.21 14.24 1.97
N LEU A 273 -13.13 13.46 1.82
CA LEU A 273 -13.03 12.32 0.90
C LEU A 273 -13.17 10.97 1.64
N TRP A 274 -13.66 11.01 2.88
CA TRP A 274 -14.00 9.82 3.67
C TRP A 274 -12.78 8.96 4.03
N LEU A 275 -11.59 9.56 4.02
CA LEU A 275 -10.35 8.94 4.46
C LEU A 275 -10.10 9.24 5.95
N ILE A 276 -9.64 8.23 6.69
CA ILE A 276 -9.19 8.38 8.07
C ILE A 276 -7.67 8.53 8.07
N ARG A 277 -7.15 9.65 8.57
CA ARG A 277 -5.70 9.84 8.72
C ARG A 277 -5.18 8.91 9.81
N ALA A 278 -4.47 7.85 9.41
CA ALA A 278 -3.75 6.99 10.33
C ALA A 278 -2.38 7.58 10.68
N GLU A 279 -1.83 7.12 11.80
CA GLU A 279 -0.54 7.55 12.31
C GLU A 279 0.39 6.34 12.41
N MET A 280 1.57 6.47 11.82
CA MET A 280 2.63 5.48 11.83
C MET A 280 3.86 6.04 12.55
N LEU A 281 4.53 5.20 13.33
CA LEU A 281 5.68 5.56 14.15
C LEU A 281 6.81 4.57 13.89
N CYS A 282 8.03 5.07 13.70
CA CYS A 282 9.28 4.31 13.60
C CYS A 282 9.11 2.93 12.92
N SER A 283 8.42 2.94 11.78
CA SER A 283 8.01 1.75 11.05
C SER A 283 8.83 1.63 9.79
N GLY A 284 9.13 0.39 9.37
CA GLY A 284 10.00 0.20 8.24
C GLY A 284 10.75 -1.12 8.24
N TYR A 285 11.74 -1.20 7.37
CA TYR A 285 12.47 -2.41 7.07
C TYR A 285 13.88 -2.32 7.61
N VAL A 286 14.39 -3.46 8.05
CA VAL A 286 15.79 -3.67 8.40
C VAL A 286 16.25 -4.93 7.68
N PHE A 287 17.39 -4.86 6.99
CA PHE A 287 17.93 -6.00 6.27
C PHE A 287 19.42 -6.16 6.51
N ARG A 288 19.83 -7.40 6.76
CA ARG A 288 21.19 -7.79 7.10
C ARG A 288 21.61 -8.96 6.25
N ARG A 289 22.91 -9.06 5.97
CA ARG A 289 23.44 -10.23 5.27
C ARG A 289 23.29 -11.47 6.16
N SER A 290 22.70 -12.53 5.60
CA SER A 290 22.61 -13.80 6.32
C SER A 290 23.94 -14.58 6.22
N LYS A 291 23.98 -15.79 6.77
CA LYS A 291 25.11 -16.72 6.57
C LYS A 291 25.31 -17.11 5.09
N ASP A 292 24.23 -17.11 4.31
CA ASP A 292 24.30 -17.26 2.84
C ASP A 292 24.51 -15.87 2.21
N PRO A 293 25.63 -15.64 1.49
CA PRO A 293 25.92 -14.40 0.77
C PRO A 293 24.81 -13.84 -0.12
N GLU A 294 23.98 -14.70 -0.69
CA GLU A 294 22.93 -14.31 -1.65
C GLU A 294 21.58 -14.08 -0.97
N VAL A 295 21.51 -14.20 0.36
CA VAL A 295 20.28 -14.12 1.15
C VAL A 295 20.43 -13.08 2.25
N LEU A 296 19.43 -12.22 2.35
CA LEU A 296 19.27 -11.24 3.42
C LEU A 296 18.29 -11.76 4.48
N ASP A 297 18.63 -11.54 5.74
CA ASP A 297 17.68 -11.57 6.85
C ASP A 297 16.95 -10.23 6.88
N VAL A 298 15.64 -10.25 6.66
CA VAL A 298 14.81 -9.05 6.54
C VAL A 298 13.75 -9.04 7.63
N THR A 299 13.72 -7.95 8.38
CA THR A 299 12.68 -7.64 9.37
C THR A 299 11.85 -6.47 8.87
N TYR A 300 10.53 -6.57 8.97
CA TYR A 300 9.60 -5.46 8.76
C TYR A 300 8.90 -5.16 10.07
N VAL A 301 8.95 -3.92 10.53
CA VAL A 301 8.34 -3.44 11.78
C VAL A 301 7.27 -2.41 11.42
N ILE A 302 6.10 -2.53 12.03
CA ILE A 302 5.06 -1.51 11.99
C ILE A 302 4.63 -1.20 13.40
N GLN A 303 4.56 0.09 13.70
CA GLN A 303 3.99 0.64 14.90
C GLN A 303 3.00 1.71 14.44
N ALA A 304 1.70 1.43 14.55
CA ALA A 304 0.70 2.32 13.99
C ALA A 304 -0.53 2.43 14.88
N ASP A 305 -1.06 3.64 14.97
CA ASP A 305 -2.43 3.90 15.40
C ASP A 305 -3.27 4.11 14.13
N PRO A 306 -4.09 3.13 13.72
CA PRO A 306 -4.93 3.25 12.53
C PRO A 306 -6.00 4.34 12.66
N LYS A 307 -6.15 4.94 13.85
CA LYS A 307 -7.18 5.89 14.23
C LYS A 307 -8.59 5.36 13.90
N GLY A 308 -9.60 6.18 14.17
CA GLY A 308 -10.99 5.78 13.99
C GLY A 308 -11.36 4.59 14.88
N TRP A 309 -12.48 3.94 14.53
CA TRP A 309 -12.87 2.68 15.15
C TRP A 309 -12.60 1.53 14.17
N LEU A 310 -11.99 0.46 14.69
CA LEU A 310 -11.76 -0.79 13.99
C LEU A 310 -12.22 -1.95 14.88
N PRO A 311 -13.03 -2.88 14.35
CA PRO A 311 -13.23 -4.17 15.02
C PRO A 311 -11.91 -4.92 15.18
N VAL A 312 -11.77 -5.71 16.26
CA VAL A 312 -10.55 -6.48 16.55
C VAL A 312 -10.19 -7.46 15.42
N TRP A 313 -11.18 -8.14 14.82
CA TRP A 313 -10.90 -9.02 13.67
C TRP A 313 -10.30 -8.26 12.48
N ALA A 314 -10.67 -6.99 12.27
CA ALA A 314 -10.15 -6.18 11.18
C ALA A 314 -8.71 -5.80 11.47
N ILE A 315 -8.42 -5.35 12.70
CA ILE A 315 -7.05 -5.09 13.20
C ILE A 315 -6.17 -6.31 12.99
N ASN A 316 -6.66 -7.49 13.40
CA ASN A 316 -5.93 -8.74 13.23
C ASN A 316 -5.70 -9.06 11.76
N MET A 317 -6.72 -8.93 10.90
CA MET A 317 -6.57 -9.15 9.45
C MET A 317 -5.52 -8.20 8.83
N PHE A 318 -5.57 -6.89 9.13
CA PHE A 318 -4.56 -5.94 8.67
C PHE A 318 -3.17 -6.32 9.13
N ALA A 319 -3.02 -6.61 10.42
CA ALA A 319 -1.73 -6.94 11.01
C ALA A 319 -1.07 -8.13 10.31
N TRP A 320 -1.84 -9.16 9.96
CA TRP A 320 -1.34 -10.31 9.20
C TRP A 320 -0.95 -9.93 7.78
N GLN A 321 -1.81 -9.18 7.08
CA GLN A 321 -1.54 -8.78 5.70
C GLN A 321 -0.29 -7.92 5.57
N GLN A 322 -0.07 -7.06 6.56
CA GLN A 322 1.08 -6.18 6.64
C GLN A 322 2.39 -6.94 6.90
N ALA A 323 2.41 -7.90 7.84
CA ALA A 323 3.58 -8.76 8.02
C ALA A 323 3.90 -9.58 6.75
N LEU A 324 2.86 -10.03 6.03
CA LEU A 324 2.99 -10.77 4.77
C LEU A 324 3.49 -9.91 3.60
N ASN A 325 3.66 -8.59 3.76
CA ASN A 325 4.38 -7.78 2.77
C ASN A 325 5.79 -8.34 2.52
N LEU A 326 6.45 -8.94 3.54
CA LEU A 326 7.73 -9.63 3.35
C LEU A 326 7.65 -10.84 2.40
N ALA A 327 6.54 -11.59 2.42
CA ALA A 327 6.35 -12.69 1.47
C ALA A 327 6.19 -12.16 0.03
N ARG A 328 5.50 -11.02 -0.14
CA ARG A 328 5.33 -10.36 -1.45
C ARG A 328 6.63 -9.75 -1.97
N ILE A 329 7.40 -9.10 -1.10
CA ILE A 329 8.76 -8.61 -1.39
C ILE A 329 9.63 -9.78 -1.85
N ARG A 330 9.64 -10.89 -1.10
CA ARG A 330 10.42 -12.09 -1.47
C ARG A 330 10.00 -12.63 -2.84
N SER A 331 8.70 -12.78 -3.07
CA SER A 331 8.15 -13.22 -4.36
C SER A 331 8.56 -12.28 -5.50
N THR A 332 8.57 -10.97 -5.25
CA THR A 332 8.97 -9.95 -6.22
C THR A 332 10.47 -10.03 -6.54
N CYS A 333 11.34 -10.04 -5.53
CA CYS A 333 12.80 -10.17 -5.72
C CYS A 333 13.14 -11.44 -6.50
N GLU A 334 12.66 -12.59 -6.02
CA GLU A 334 12.96 -13.89 -6.63
C GLU A 334 12.37 -14.00 -8.05
N GLY A 335 11.21 -13.39 -8.27
CA GLY A 335 10.57 -13.31 -9.58
C GLY A 335 11.38 -12.49 -10.58
N ILE A 336 11.91 -11.33 -10.16
CA ILE A 336 12.82 -10.51 -10.99
C ILE A 336 14.08 -11.30 -11.34
N VAL A 337 14.72 -11.96 -10.37
CA VAL A 337 15.92 -12.78 -10.62
C VAL A 337 15.63 -13.94 -11.58
N LYS A 338 14.50 -14.63 -11.42
CA LYS A 338 14.06 -15.69 -12.34
C LYS A 338 13.80 -15.15 -13.74
N ALA A 339 13.12 -14.01 -13.85
CA ALA A 339 12.85 -13.35 -15.13
C ALA A 339 14.14 -12.93 -15.82
N MET A 340 15.08 -12.32 -15.10
CA MET A 340 16.41 -11.95 -15.62
C MET A 340 17.13 -13.17 -16.20
N LYS A 341 17.24 -14.27 -15.43
CA LYS A 341 17.86 -15.51 -15.92
C LYS A 341 17.18 -16.04 -17.18
N LYS A 342 15.84 -16.04 -17.21
CA LYS A 342 15.05 -16.53 -18.35
C LYS A 342 15.26 -15.66 -19.60
N ILE A 343 15.30 -14.33 -19.43
CA ILE A 343 15.48 -13.36 -20.50
C ILE A 343 16.92 -13.41 -21.03
N ASP A 344 17.92 -13.40 -20.14
CA ASP A 344 19.33 -13.35 -20.51
C ASP A 344 19.82 -14.63 -21.20
N GLN A 345 19.16 -15.76 -20.96
CA GLN A 345 19.39 -17.00 -21.71
C GLN A 345 19.04 -16.88 -23.20
N GLN A 346 18.10 -15.99 -23.56
CA GLN A 346 17.56 -15.90 -24.91
C GLN A 346 17.94 -14.61 -25.63
N HIS A 347 18.17 -13.53 -24.88
CA HIS A 347 18.29 -12.18 -25.43
C HIS A 347 19.33 -11.35 -24.66
N ASN A 348 20.03 -10.45 -25.37
CA ASN A 348 20.94 -9.49 -24.76
C ASN A 348 20.19 -8.20 -24.41
N ARG A 349 20.07 -7.90 -23.11
CA ARG A 349 19.42 -6.68 -22.61
C ARG A 349 20.26 -5.41 -22.69
N LYS A 350 21.53 -5.50 -23.07
CA LYS A 350 22.52 -4.41 -22.95
C LYS A 350 22.47 -3.74 -21.57
N GLU A 351 22.43 -4.57 -20.53
CA GLU A 351 22.39 -4.16 -19.12
C GLU A 351 21.12 -3.38 -18.71
N ALA A 352 20.09 -3.33 -19.56
CA ALA A 352 18.83 -2.66 -19.24
C ALA A 352 18.15 -3.31 -18.03
N PRO A 353 17.82 -2.58 -16.95
CA PRO A 353 17.27 -3.19 -15.74
C PRO A 353 15.93 -3.88 -16.01
N VAL A 354 15.71 -5.03 -15.36
CA VAL A 354 14.40 -5.71 -15.37
C VAL A 354 13.55 -5.15 -14.24
N GLN A 355 12.33 -4.75 -14.58
CA GLN A 355 11.35 -4.22 -13.65
C GLN A 355 10.14 -5.15 -13.58
N GLY A 356 9.49 -5.19 -12.42
CA GLY A 356 8.24 -5.90 -12.22
C GLY A 356 7.04 -4.93 -12.14
N VAL A 357 5.87 -5.40 -12.57
CA VAL A 357 4.58 -4.76 -12.33
C VAL A 357 3.51 -5.82 -12.08
N LEU A 358 2.56 -5.51 -11.18
CA LEU A 358 1.35 -6.29 -10.99
C LEU A 358 0.22 -5.64 -11.80
N ILE A 359 -0.34 -6.36 -12.77
CA ILE A 359 -1.46 -5.87 -13.58
C ILE A 359 -2.73 -6.62 -13.15
N SER A 360 -3.68 -5.92 -12.55
CA SER A 360 -4.95 -6.52 -12.10
C SER A 360 -5.84 -6.96 -13.26
N HIS A 361 -6.84 -7.77 -12.96
CA HIS A 361 -7.89 -8.16 -13.90
C HIS A 361 -8.58 -6.93 -14.47
N GLY A 362 -8.87 -6.94 -15.78
CA GLY A 362 -9.57 -5.83 -16.41
C GLY A 362 -8.71 -4.57 -16.62
N GLN A 363 -7.40 -4.63 -16.32
CA GLN A 363 -6.49 -3.50 -16.43
C GLN A 363 -5.33 -3.77 -17.40
N SER A 364 -4.66 -2.69 -17.78
CA SER A 364 -3.44 -2.66 -18.57
C SER A 364 -2.41 -1.73 -17.92
N TYR A 365 -1.16 -1.85 -18.31
CA TYR A 365 -0.06 -1.01 -17.83
C TYR A 365 0.78 -0.52 -19.01
N ASP A 366 0.99 0.79 -19.09
CA ASP A 366 1.78 1.43 -20.14
C ASP A 366 3.14 1.85 -19.60
N VAL A 367 4.21 1.24 -20.14
CA VAL A 367 5.57 1.72 -19.91
C VAL A 367 5.83 2.84 -20.91
N HIS A 368 5.78 4.09 -20.45
CA HIS A 368 6.00 5.27 -21.29
C HIS A 368 7.49 5.45 -21.60
N ILE A 369 7.79 5.74 -22.87
CA ILE A 369 9.15 5.88 -23.40
C ILE A 369 9.22 7.18 -24.20
N THR A 370 10.02 8.13 -23.71
CA THR A 370 10.38 9.34 -24.44
C THR A 370 11.70 9.13 -25.18
N VAL A 371 11.71 9.46 -26.48
CA VAL A 371 12.89 9.37 -27.34
C VAL A 371 13.25 10.78 -27.79
N GLU A 372 14.39 11.30 -27.34
CA GLU A 372 14.84 12.67 -27.62
C GLU A 372 15.53 12.84 -28.98
N ALA A 373 16.16 11.77 -29.47
CA ALA A 373 16.80 11.71 -30.77
C ALA A 373 16.57 10.32 -31.37
N SER A 374 16.58 10.24 -32.70
CA SER A 374 16.36 8.98 -33.41
C SER A 374 17.33 7.91 -32.91
N GLY A 375 16.80 6.73 -32.62
CA GLY A 375 17.54 5.68 -31.93
C GLY A 375 16.91 4.32 -32.10
N THR A 376 17.48 3.33 -31.44
CA THR A 376 16.97 1.96 -31.44
C THR A 376 16.40 1.62 -30.08
N LEU A 377 15.09 1.34 -30.04
CA LEU A 377 14.46 0.69 -28.89
C LEU A 377 14.70 -0.82 -28.97
N ILE A 378 15.26 -1.38 -27.90
CA ILE A 378 15.18 -2.80 -27.59
C ILE A 378 14.28 -2.97 -26.36
N PHE A 379 13.46 -4.01 -26.35
CA PHE A 379 12.58 -4.30 -25.23
C PHE A 379 12.33 -5.80 -25.11
N GLY A 380 11.92 -6.22 -23.93
CA GLY A 380 11.38 -7.56 -23.75
C GLY A 380 10.55 -7.68 -22.49
N PHE A 381 9.76 -8.75 -22.43
CA PHE A 381 8.89 -9.02 -21.29
C PHE A 381 8.56 -10.50 -21.16
N CYS A 382 8.24 -10.91 -19.94
CA CYS A 382 7.62 -12.18 -19.63
C CYS A 382 6.64 -12.03 -18.48
N SER A 383 5.68 -12.94 -18.39
CA SER A 383 4.79 -13.06 -17.23
C SER A 383 5.19 -14.26 -16.40
N GLU A 384 4.83 -14.26 -15.13
CA GLU A 384 4.96 -15.45 -14.29
C GLU A 384 3.99 -16.54 -14.75
N ASN A 385 2.76 -16.14 -15.11
CA ASN A 385 1.68 -17.05 -15.47
C ASN A 385 0.90 -16.56 -16.70
N HIS A 386 0.51 -17.50 -17.57
CA HIS A 386 -0.35 -17.30 -18.74
C HIS A 386 0.13 -16.26 -19.77
N ASN A 387 -0.61 -16.10 -20.87
CA ASN A 387 -0.29 -15.11 -21.89
C ASN A 387 -0.50 -13.67 -21.42
N LEU A 388 0.09 -12.74 -22.16
CA LEU A 388 -0.09 -11.30 -21.97
C LEU A 388 -0.44 -10.66 -23.31
N GLY A 389 -1.37 -9.71 -23.30
CA GLY A 389 -1.66 -8.87 -24.45
C GLY A 389 -0.57 -7.82 -24.58
N PHE A 390 -0.13 -7.53 -25.79
CA PHE A 390 0.93 -6.57 -26.02
C PHE A 390 0.74 -5.78 -27.30
N GLN A 391 1.09 -4.49 -27.24
CA GLN A 391 1.23 -3.60 -28.38
C GLN A 391 2.31 -2.55 -28.07
N LEU A 392 3.10 -2.16 -29.07
CA LEU A 392 3.93 -0.96 -29.02
C LEU A 392 3.12 0.20 -29.62
N THR A 393 2.85 1.23 -28.83
CA THR A 393 2.13 2.44 -29.28
C THR A 393 3.12 3.52 -29.72
N GLY A 394 2.65 4.50 -30.51
CA GLY A 394 3.48 5.58 -31.05
C GLY A 394 4.26 5.24 -32.33
N VAL A 395 4.31 3.97 -32.74
CA VAL A 395 4.93 3.53 -33.99
C VAL A 395 3.96 3.49 -35.19
N PRO A 396 4.44 3.59 -36.44
CA PRO A 396 3.57 3.46 -37.62
C PRO A 396 2.79 2.15 -37.65
N LYS A 397 1.55 2.16 -38.14
CA LYS A 397 0.69 0.95 -38.25
C LYS A 397 1.29 -0.19 -39.09
N SER A 398 2.26 0.12 -39.95
CA SER A 398 3.02 -0.85 -40.73
C SER A 398 4.02 -1.65 -39.88
N ASN A 399 4.42 -1.13 -38.71
CA ASN A 399 5.31 -1.82 -37.80
C ASN A 399 4.61 -3.07 -37.22
N PRO A 400 5.25 -4.25 -37.22
CA PRO A 400 4.66 -5.47 -36.67
C PRO A 400 4.22 -5.35 -35.21
N TRP A 401 4.93 -4.56 -34.40
CA TRP A 401 4.64 -4.35 -32.99
C TRP A 401 3.50 -3.36 -32.75
N ALA A 402 3.08 -2.60 -33.78
CA ALA A 402 1.92 -1.72 -33.70
C ALA A 402 0.59 -2.49 -33.63
N LYS A 403 0.61 -3.81 -33.83
CA LYS A 403 -0.59 -4.65 -33.80
C LYS A 403 -0.70 -5.33 -32.44
N TYR A 404 -1.86 -5.18 -31.82
CA TYR A 404 -2.18 -5.92 -30.60
C TYR A 404 -2.11 -7.44 -30.85
N LYS A 405 -1.39 -8.15 -29.99
CA LYS A 405 -1.32 -9.62 -30.02
C LYS A 405 -1.19 -10.18 -28.61
N ARG A 406 -1.71 -11.40 -28.41
CA ARG A 406 -1.48 -12.18 -27.20
C ARG A 406 -0.24 -13.05 -27.37
N TYR A 407 0.64 -13.01 -26.38
CA TYR A 407 1.90 -13.76 -26.37
C TYR A 407 1.90 -14.72 -25.19
N GLU A 408 2.27 -15.97 -25.42
CA GLU A 408 2.50 -16.97 -24.37
C GLU A 408 3.84 -16.72 -23.64
N CYS A 409 3.98 -15.51 -23.10
CA CYS A 409 5.24 -14.98 -22.56
C CYS A 409 5.68 -15.64 -21.24
N HIS A 410 4.76 -16.33 -20.57
CA HIS A 410 5.07 -17.23 -19.45
C HIS A 410 5.84 -18.48 -19.89
N VAL A 411 5.72 -18.91 -21.16
CA VAL A 411 6.54 -20.00 -21.73
C VAL A 411 7.82 -19.41 -22.30
N ASN A 412 7.71 -18.54 -23.31
CA ASN A 412 8.84 -17.94 -24.02
C ASN A 412 8.83 -16.43 -23.85
N PRO A 413 9.84 -15.82 -23.21
CA PRO A 413 10.00 -14.36 -23.17
C PRO A 413 9.85 -13.74 -24.56
N VAL A 414 9.24 -12.57 -24.60
CA VAL A 414 9.08 -11.80 -25.84
C VAL A 414 10.19 -10.77 -25.91
N TYR A 415 10.74 -10.57 -27.09
CA TYR A 415 11.75 -9.56 -27.37
C TYR A 415 11.45 -8.85 -28.68
N GLY A 416 11.69 -7.54 -28.71
CA GLY A 416 11.55 -6.72 -29.90
C GLY A 416 12.67 -5.69 -30.02
N LYS A 417 12.92 -5.31 -31.28
CA LYS A 417 13.84 -4.24 -31.66
C LYS A 417 13.16 -3.37 -32.70
N VAL A 418 13.14 -2.06 -32.48
CA VAL A 418 12.47 -1.10 -33.35
C VAL A 418 13.31 0.18 -33.47
N SER A 419 13.51 0.66 -34.69
CA SER A 419 14.05 2.00 -34.92
C SER A 419 12.97 3.04 -34.64
N LEU A 420 13.28 4.02 -33.81
CA LEU A 420 12.37 5.09 -33.40
C LEU A 420 12.94 6.44 -33.83
N GLU A 421 12.04 7.33 -34.25
CA GLU A 421 12.33 8.75 -34.38
C GLU A 421 12.07 9.45 -33.04
N LYS A 422 12.46 10.72 -32.94
CA LYS A 422 12.08 11.56 -31.79
C LYS A 422 10.56 11.52 -31.57
N GLY A 423 10.13 11.22 -30.35
CA GLY A 423 8.70 11.09 -30.04
C GLY A 423 8.39 10.38 -28.73
N GLN A 424 7.10 10.10 -28.54
CA GLN A 424 6.55 9.41 -27.38
C GLN A 424 6.00 8.04 -27.80
N TYR A 425 6.34 7.01 -27.04
CA TYR A 425 5.97 5.62 -27.30
C TYR A 425 5.56 4.95 -25.98
N ALA A 426 4.83 3.84 -26.05
CA ALA A 426 4.60 3.02 -24.87
C ALA A 426 4.57 1.52 -25.15
N LEU A 427 5.11 0.74 -24.22
CA LEU A 427 4.90 -0.70 -24.16
C LEU A 427 3.58 -0.95 -23.44
N HIS A 428 2.53 -1.25 -24.19
CA HIS A 428 1.21 -1.54 -23.65
C HIS A 428 1.11 -3.00 -23.24
N LEU A 429 1.11 -3.26 -21.93
CA LEU A 429 1.00 -4.59 -21.32
C LEU A 429 -0.42 -4.80 -20.83
N ASP A 430 -1.14 -5.76 -21.42
CA ASP A 430 -2.59 -5.86 -21.27
C ASP A 430 -3.03 -7.16 -20.57
N ASN A 431 -3.82 -6.99 -19.50
CA ASN A 431 -4.49 -8.07 -18.77
C ASN A 431 -6.04 -7.96 -18.80
N THR A 432 -6.61 -7.07 -19.60
CA THR A 432 -8.05 -6.81 -19.68
C THR A 432 -8.86 -8.03 -20.11
N PHE A 433 -8.28 -8.89 -20.95
CA PHE A 433 -8.95 -10.09 -21.48
C PHE A 433 -8.83 -11.34 -20.61
N SER A 434 -7.94 -11.33 -19.60
CA SER A 434 -7.63 -12.52 -18.83
C SER A 434 -8.66 -12.75 -17.74
N TRP A 435 -8.95 -13.99 -17.37
CA TRP A 435 -9.78 -14.33 -16.22
C TRP A 435 -8.99 -14.35 -14.90
N LEU A 436 -7.67 -14.19 -14.93
CA LEU A 436 -6.84 -14.13 -13.73
C LEU A 436 -7.03 -12.81 -13.00
N ARG A 437 -7.09 -12.88 -11.66
CA ARG A 437 -7.22 -11.71 -10.77
C ARG A 437 -6.11 -10.68 -10.97
N SER A 438 -4.89 -11.13 -11.25
CA SER A 438 -3.75 -10.28 -11.56
C SER A 438 -2.63 -11.09 -12.22
N LYS A 439 -1.65 -10.40 -12.81
CA LYS A 439 -0.43 -11.00 -13.36
C LYS A 439 0.80 -10.22 -12.93
N HIS A 440 1.81 -10.93 -12.44
CA HIS A 440 3.16 -10.41 -12.38
C HIS A 440 3.77 -10.43 -13.78
N VAL A 441 4.13 -9.25 -14.25
CA VAL A 441 4.82 -9.04 -15.52
C VAL A 441 6.18 -8.44 -15.24
N TYR A 442 7.20 -9.02 -15.85
CA TYR A 442 8.56 -8.52 -15.80
C TYR A 442 8.94 -8.01 -17.18
N TYR A 443 9.42 -6.78 -17.25
CA TYR A 443 9.76 -6.13 -18.52
C TYR A 443 11.08 -5.37 -18.39
N TRP A 444 11.65 -5.03 -19.54
CA TRP A 444 12.83 -4.18 -19.64
C TRP A 444 12.83 -3.50 -21.00
N TYR A 445 13.49 -2.36 -21.09
CA TYR A 445 13.75 -1.69 -22.36
C TYR A 445 14.99 -0.81 -22.29
N LYS A 446 15.54 -0.47 -23.47
CA LYS A 446 16.61 0.50 -23.61
C LYS A 446 16.51 1.18 -24.97
N VAL A 447 16.70 2.50 -24.98
CA VAL A 447 16.88 3.30 -26.19
C VAL A 447 18.36 3.67 -26.26
N PHE A 448 18.99 3.49 -27.42
CA PHE A 448 20.41 3.82 -27.65
C PHE A 448 20.69 4.18 -29.11
#